data_AF-A0A1Q3BPR4-F1
#
_entry.id   AF-A0A1Q3BPR4-F1
#
_cell.length_a   1.000
_cell.length_b   1.000
_cell.length_c   1.000
_cell.angle_alpha   90.00
_cell.angle_beta   90.00
_cell.angle_gamma   90.00
#
_symmetry.space_group_name_H-M   'P 1'
#
loop_
_entity.id
_entity.type
_entity.pdbx_description
1 polymer ?
#
loop_
_entity_poly.entity_id
_entity_poly.type
_entity_poly.pdbx_seq_one_letter_code
_entity_poly.pdbx_strand_id
1 'polypeptide(L)'
;KKNGCTIMAHGWTDNRQRTLINFLVYCPVGLTFIKSVDASDAVKDAPTLVNLFFEVVEWVGPSNVVHMVTDNAANYTTAERLLHERYDNIYWSPCAAHCLNLLLKDISSMPHMDYLVSRASQVTIFVYNHITLLSWLRKRSRWMDIVRPAMTRITTSFITLKSIYDHKPNLQALVTKKKWSMARALPVIVPSPLTQR
;
A
#
# COMPACT_ATOMS: atom_id res chain seq x y z
N LYS A 1 36.43 0.68 8.51
CA LYS A 1 35.21 1.48 8.22
C LYS A 1 34.09 0.94 9.08
N LYS A 2 33.48 1.73 9.98
CA LYS A 2 32.54 1.16 10.97
C LYS A 2 31.07 1.14 10.54
N ASN A 3 30.60 1.98 9.63
CA ASN A 3 29.20 1.99 9.22
C ASN A 3 29.09 2.14 7.70
N GLY A 4 28.68 1.09 6.99
CA GLY A 4 28.23 1.22 5.60
C GLY A 4 26.81 1.77 5.50
N CYS A 5 26.31 1.93 4.29
CA CYS A 5 24.95 2.39 4.03
C CYS A 5 24.14 1.36 3.22
N THR A 6 22.82 1.49 3.33
CA THR A 6 21.84 0.75 2.54
C THR A 6 21.30 1.64 1.44
N ILE A 7 21.40 1.20 0.18
CA ILE A 7 20.69 1.82 -0.94
C ILE A 7 19.28 1.23 -1.00
N MET A 8 18.25 2.07 -1.10
CA MET A 8 16.87 1.65 -1.29
C MET A 8 16.36 2.18 -2.63
N ALA A 9 15.87 1.28 -3.48
CA ALA A 9 15.24 1.62 -4.75
C ALA A 9 13.76 1.23 -4.71
N HIS A 10 12.87 2.21 -4.85
CA HIS A 10 11.42 1.97 -4.86
C HIS A 10 10.82 2.41 -6.18
N GLY A 11 10.26 1.46 -6.92
CA GLY A 11 9.52 1.68 -8.14
C GLY A 11 8.03 1.91 -7.85
N TRP A 12 7.45 2.92 -8.46
CA TRP A 12 6.00 3.08 -8.48
C TRP A 12 5.53 3.52 -9.87
N THR A 13 4.36 3.01 -10.25
CA THR A 13 3.73 3.33 -11.53
C THR A 13 2.50 4.18 -11.27
N ASP A 14 2.41 5.32 -11.95
CA ASP A 14 1.25 6.21 -11.87
C ASP A 14 0.08 5.73 -12.73
N ASN A 15 -1.07 6.38 -12.59
CA ASN A 15 -2.28 6.03 -13.37
C ASN A 15 -2.11 6.26 -14.89
N ARG A 16 -1.05 6.96 -15.32
CA ARG A 16 -0.71 7.19 -16.72
C ARG A 16 0.33 6.19 -17.23
N GLN A 17 0.57 5.10 -16.49
CA GLN A 17 1.55 4.06 -16.81
C GLN A 17 3.00 4.56 -16.85
N ARG A 18 3.29 5.71 -16.22
CA ARG A 18 4.66 6.17 -16.06
C ARG A 18 5.25 5.52 -14.83
N THR A 19 6.43 4.93 -14.98
CA THR A 19 7.11 4.25 -13.89
C THR A 19 8.29 5.08 -13.42
N LEU A 20 8.33 5.42 -12.14
CA LEU A 20 9.42 6.18 -11.53
C LEU A 20 10.12 5.31 -10.48
N ILE A 21 11.44 5.35 -10.46
CA ILE A 21 12.26 4.70 -9.44
C ILE A 21 12.92 5.78 -8.59
N ASN A 22 12.60 5.76 -7.31
CA ASN A 22 13.22 6.62 -6.30
C ASN A 22 14.39 5.90 -5.65
N PHE A 23 15.55 6.54 -5.59
CA PHE A 23 16.73 6.07 -4.90
C PHE A 23 16.94 6.85 -3.61
N LEU A 24 17.08 6.12 -2.51
CA LEU A 24 17.40 6.66 -1.21
C LEU A 24 18.62 5.93 -0.64
N VAL A 25 19.37 6.60 0.21
CA VAL A 25 20.48 6.03 0.97
C VAL A 25 20.17 6.19 2.45
N TYR A 26 20.23 5.08 3.17
CA TYR A 26 20.10 5.04 4.62
C TYR A 26 21.43 4.68 5.27
N CYS A 27 21.78 5.41 6.31
CA CYS A 27 22.89 5.09 7.19
C CYS A 27 22.50 5.45 8.64
N PRO A 28 23.33 5.16 9.65
CA PRO A 28 23.02 5.49 11.05
C PRO A 28 22.78 6.98 11.32
N VAL A 29 23.23 7.87 10.44
CA VAL A 29 23.00 9.33 10.54
C VAL A 29 21.61 9.70 10.05
N GLY A 30 21.01 8.95 9.13
CA GLY A 30 19.68 9.22 8.61
C GLY A 30 19.43 8.68 7.21
N LEU A 31 18.35 9.20 6.62
CA LEU A 31 17.88 8.86 5.28
C LEU A 31 18.05 10.06 4.35
N THR A 32 18.69 9.84 3.20
CA THR A 32 18.91 10.86 2.18
C THR A 32 18.30 10.40 0.86
N PHE A 33 17.53 11.27 0.22
CA PHE A 33 17.08 11.06 -1.16
C PHE A 33 18.22 11.38 -2.13
N ILE A 34 18.50 10.46 -3.06
CA ILE A 34 19.57 10.63 -4.06
C ILE A 34 19.00 11.18 -5.36
N LYS A 35 18.10 10.42 -6.00
CA LYS A 35 17.48 10.81 -7.27
C LYS A 35 16.18 10.04 -7.52
N SER A 36 15.36 10.59 -8.41
CA SER A 36 14.22 9.90 -9.02
C SER A 36 14.49 9.76 -10.51
N VAL A 37 14.24 8.60 -11.07
CA VAL A 37 14.47 8.31 -12.49
C VAL A 37 13.17 7.85 -13.12
N ASP A 38 12.83 8.44 -14.28
CA ASP A 38 11.78 7.91 -15.14
C ASP A 38 12.28 6.61 -15.78
N ALA A 39 11.64 5.52 -15.37
CA ALA A 39 11.94 4.17 -15.78
C ALA A 39 10.78 3.56 -16.58
N SER A 40 9.90 4.39 -17.15
CA SER A 40 8.76 3.93 -17.96
C SER A 40 9.20 3.00 -19.10
N ASP A 41 10.34 3.31 -19.72
CA ASP A 41 10.95 2.49 -20.77
C ASP A 41 11.93 1.45 -20.21
N ALA A 42 12.62 1.78 -19.10
CA ALA A 42 13.64 0.94 -18.49
C ALA A 42 13.10 -0.27 -17.72
N VAL A 43 11.89 -0.20 -17.13
CA VAL A 43 11.31 -1.35 -16.41
C VAL A 43 10.97 -2.51 -17.35
N LYS A 44 10.94 -2.28 -18.67
CA LYS A 44 10.77 -3.34 -19.68
C LYS A 44 12.10 -3.97 -20.12
N ASP A 45 13.23 -3.35 -19.79
CA ASP A 45 14.57 -3.74 -20.22
C ASP A 45 15.48 -3.96 -19.01
N ALA A 46 15.66 -5.24 -18.62
CA ALA A 46 16.46 -5.61 -17.46
C ALA A 46 17.90 -5.04 -17.48
N PRO A 47 18.65 -5.05 -18.61
CA PRO A 47 19.94 -4.38 -18.72
C PRO A 47 19.95 -2.89 -18.31
N THR A 48 18.98 -2.09 -18.79
CA THR A 48 18.89 -0.68 -18.43
C THR A 48 18.65 -0.49 -16.92
N LEU A 49 17.79 -1.32 -16.31
CA LEU A 49 17.54 -1.30 -14.87
C LEU A 49 18.80 -1.65 -14.06
N VAL A 50 19.54 -2.66 -14.50
CA VAL A 50 20.81 -3.08 -13.86
C VAL A 50 21.83 -1.95 -13.90
N ASN A 51 22.01 -1.32 -15.07
CA ASN A 51 22.95 -0.22 -15.25
C ASN A 51 22.61 0.96 -14.32
N LEU A 52 21.32 1.23 -14.11
CA LEU A 52 20.87 2.27 -13.19
C LEU A 52 21.27 1.96 -11.74
N PHE A 53 21.21 0.70 -11.31
CA PHE A 53 21.66 0.31 -9.98
C PHE A 53 23.18 0.42 -9.84
N PHE A 54 23.93 -0.03 -10.85
CA PHE A 54 25.37 0.15 -10.88
C PHE A 54 25.78 1.62 -10.78
N GLU A 55 25.12 2.51 -11.54
CA GLU A 55 25.39 3.95 -11.48
C GLU A 55 25.23 4.50 -10.06
N VAL A 56 24.18 4.10 -9.35
CA VAL A 56 23.93 4.55 -7.97
C VAL A 56 24.95 3.97 -6.99
N VAL A 57 25.32 2.69 -7.13
CA VAL A 57 26.35 2.06 -6.29
C VAL A 57 27.71 2.71 -6.49
N GLU A 58 28.09 2.99 -7.74
CA GLU A 58 29.33 3.69 -8.07
C GLU A 58 29.32 5.13 -7.54
N TRP A 59 28.20 5.84 -7.66
CA TRP A 59 28.06 7.21 -7.15
C TRP A 59 28.19 7.28 -5.62
N VAL A 60 27.59 6.34 -4.88
CA VAL A 60 27.74 6.25 -3.41
C VAL A 60 29.15 5.76 -3.01
N GLY A 61 29.80 5.03 -3.91
CA GLY A 61 31.07 4.35 -3.68
C GLY A 61 30.83 2.92 -3.19
N PRO A 62 31.23 1.88 -3.96
CA PRO A 62 30.93 0.48 -3.63
C PRO A 62 31.45 0.05 -2.24
N SER A 63 32.58 0.61 -1.81
CA SER A 63 33.17 0.35 -0.49
C SER A 63 32.43 0.98 0.70
N ASN A 64 31.39 1.77 0.42
CA ASN A 64 30.51 2.37 1.43
C ASN A 64 29.15 1.66 1.49
N VAL A 65 28.78 0.92 0.45
CA VAL A 65 27.51 0.19 0.36
C VAL A 65 27.68 -1.18 1.00
N VAL A 66 26.78 -1.54 1.91
CA VAL A 66 26.72 -2.89 2.51
C VAL A 66 25.46 -3.65 2.09
N HIS A 67 24.43 -2.93 1.66
CA HIS A 67 23.13 -3.52 1.39
C HIS A 67 22.35 -2.73 0.34
N MET A 68 21.58 -3.44 -0.48
CA MET A 68 20.63 -2.86 -1.41
C MET A 68 19.25 -3.48 -1.20
N VAL A 69 18.22 -2.63 -1.10
CA VAL A 69 16.82 -3.04 -0.96
C VAL A 69 16.05 -2.57 -2.17
N THR A 70 15.36 -3.48 -2.85
CA THR A 70 14.55 -3.13 -4.03
C THR A 70 13.19 -3.82 -4.02
N ASP A 71 12.29 -3.42 -4.92
CA ASP A 71 11.01 -4.13 -5.10
C ASP A 71 11.22 -5.55 -5.66
N ASN A 72 10.27 -6.45 -5.43
CA ASN A 72 10.35 -7.88 -5.74
C ASN A 72 9.82 -8.23 -7.15
N ALA A 73 10.04 -7.36 -8.15
CA ALA A 73 9.64 -7.65 -9.52
C ALA A 73 10.74 -8.45 -10.24
N ALA A 74 10.37 -9.32 -11.20
CA ALA A 74 11.30 -10.25 -11.86
C ALA A 74 12.57 -9.57 -12.42
N ASN A 75 12.44 -8.34 -12.93
CA ASN A 75 13.56 -7.58 -13.51
C ASN A 75 14.58 -7.16 -12.45
N TYR A 76 14.17 -7.05 -11.18
CA TYR A 76 15.04 -6.74 -10.05
C TYR A 76 15.83 -7.97 -9.58
N THR A 77 15.27 -9.19 -9.71
CA THR A 77 15.99 -10.44 -9.43
C THR A 77 17.14 -10.68 -10.42
N THR A 78 16.97 -10.31 -11.70
CA THR A 78 18.09 -10.33 -12.65
C THR A 78 19.17 -9.31 -12.27
N ALA A 79 18.76 -8.13 -11.82
CA ALA A 79 19.68 -7.09 -11.39
C ALA A 79 20.44 -7.46 -10.10
N GLU A 80 19.79 -8.16 -9.18
CA GLU A 80 20.42 -8.76 -8.00
C GLU A 80 21.58 -9.68 -8.41
N ARG A 81 21.34 -10.64 -9.31
CA ARG A 81 22.38 -11.58 -9.72
C ARG A 81 23.60 -10.87 -10.29
N LEU A 82 23.39 -9.89 -11.15
CA LEU A 82 24.47 -9.11 -11.78
C LEU A 82 25.18 -8.19 -10.79
N LEU A 83 24.47 -7.66 -9.78
CA LEU A 83 25.07 -6.91 -8.67
C LEU A 83 25.97 -7.79 -7.82
N HIS A 84 25.51 -9.00 -7.51
CA HIS A 84 26.28 -9.94 -6.71
C HIS A 84 27.55 -10.41 -7.43
N GLU A 85 27.48 -10.63 -8.74
CA GLU A 85 28.65 -10.98 -9.57
C GLU A 85 29.69 -9.85 -9.65
N ARG A 86 29.28 -8.59 -9.49
CA ARG A 86 30.18 -7.43 -9.56
C ARG A 86 30.70 -6.99 -8.20
N TYR A 87 29.92 -7.17 -7.14
CA TYR A 87 30.24 -6.70 -5.78
C TYR A 87 29.93 -7.77 -4.73
N ASP A 88 30.91 -8.64 -4.46
CA ASP A 88 30.79 -9.73 -3.48
C ASP A 88 30.49 -9.24 -2.05
N ASN A 89 30.72 -7.95 -1.76
CA ASN A 89 30.55 -7.34 -0.45
C ASN A 89 29.22 -6.59 -0.26
N ILE A 90 28.33 -6.60 -1.26
CA ILE A 90 27.02 -5.93 -1.19
C ILE A 90 25.92 -6.99 -1.11
N TYR A 91 25.17 -6.98 -0.01
CA TYR A 91 24.00 -7.83 0.13
C TYR A 91 22.79 -7.22 -0.59
N TRP A 92 21.85 -8.06 -0.99
CA TRP A 92 20.57 -7.63 -1.53
C TRP A 92 19.41 -8.26 -0.76
N SER A 93 18.28 -7.55 -0.66
CA SER A 93 17.03 -8.13 -0.18
C SER A 93 15.80 -7.46 -0.80
N PRO A 94 14.68 -8.18 -0.96
CA PRO A 94 13.44 -7.56 -1.39
C PRO A 94 12.88 -6.62 -0.31
N CYS A 95 12.15 -5.60 -0.74
CA CYS A 95 11.49 -4.64 0.13
C CYS A 95 10.37 -5.32 0.92
N ALA A 96 10.48 -5.34 2.26
CA ALA A 96 9.48 -5.95 3.14
C ALA A 96 8.09 -5.32 2.98
N ALA A 97 8.02 -3.99 2.81
CA ALA A 97 6.75 -3.29 2.59
C ALA A 97 6.09 -3.72 1.26
N HIS A 98 6.89 -3.94 0.22
CA HIS A 98 6.42 -4.45 -1.06
C HIS A 98 5.91 -5.88 -0.93
N CYS A 99 6.66 -6.76 -0.25
CA CYS A 99 6.22 -8.13 0.02
C CYS A 99 4.90 -8.20 0.79
N LEU A 100 4.72 -7.35 1.81
CA LEU A 100 3.45 -7.24 2.53
C LEU A 100 2.32 -6.76 1.63
N ASN A 101 2.58 -5.81 0.72
CA ASN A 101 1.58 -5.35 -0.23
C ASN A 101 1.17 -6.45 -1.23
N LEU A 102 2.10 -7.29 -1.67
CA LEU A 102 1.80 -8.46 -2.50
C LEU A 102 0.99 -9.51 -1.73
N LEU A 103 1.34 -9.80 -0.49
CA LEU A 103 0.55 -10.72 0.35
C LEU A 103 -0.88 -10.20 0.56
N LEU A 104 -1.04 -8.90 0.83
CA LEU A 104 -2.35 -8.28 0.92
C LEU A 104 -3.11 -8.32 -0.40
N LYS A 105 -2.41 -8.26 -1.55
CA LYS A 105 -3.01 -8.45 -2.88
C LYS A 105 -3.64 -9.81 -2.99
N ASP A 106 -2.91 -10.85 -2.67
CA ASP A 106 -3.39 -12.23 -2.79
C ASP A 106 -4.59 -12.48 -1.87
N ILE A 107 -4.58 -11.95 -0.65
CA ILE A 107 -5.74 -11.98 0.25
C ILE A 107 -6.91 -11.21 -0.37
N SER A 108 -6.68 -10.01 -0.88
CA SER A 108 -7.75 -9.19 -1.46
C SER A 108 -8.40 -9.82 -2.70
N SER A 109 -7.69 -10.69 -3.42
CA SER A 109 -8.21 -11.42 -4.58
C SER A 109 -9.14 -12.59 -4.21
N MET A 110 -9.33 -12.89 -2.93
CA MET A 110 -10.28 -13.91 -2.50
C MET A 110 -11.73 -13.40 -2.69
N PRO A 111 -12.66 -14.23 -3.22
CA PRO A 111 -14.03 -13.76 -3.54
C PRO A 111 -14.80 -13.13 -2.38
N HIS A 112 -14.56 -13.59 -1.15
CA HIS A 112 -15.20 -13.03 0.05
C HIS A 112 -14.67 -11.62 0.38
N MET A 113 -13.43 -11.31 0.01
CA MET A 113 -12.83 -10.00 0.24
C MET A 113 -13.44 -8.93 -0.67
N ASP A 114 -13.72 -9.26 -1.93
CA ASP A 114 -14.44 -8.35 -2.85
C ASP A 114 -15.79 -7.93 -2.28
N TYR A 115 -16.54 -8.89 -1.72
CA TYR A 115 -17.80 -8.61 -1.05
C TYR A 115 -17.63 -7.66 0.14
N LEU A 116 -16.66 -7.93 1.03
CA LEU A 116 -16.40 -7.10 2.21
C LEU A 116 -15.96 -5.69 1.84
N VAL A 117 -15.05 -5.55 0.87
CA VAL A 117 -14.56 -4.26 0.37
C VAL A 117 -15.68 -3.45 -0.28
N SER A 118 -16.55 -4.11 -1.07
CA SER A 118 -17.73 -3.46 -1.66
C SER A 118 -18.69 -2.93 -0.59
N ARG A 119 -18.99 -3.73 0.45
CA ARG A 119 -19.82 -3.30 1.58
C ARG A 119 -19.18 -2.16 2.37
N ALA A 120 -17.89 -2.24 2.62
CA ALA A 120 -17.13 -1.19 3.28
C ALA A 120 -17.18 0.13 2.51
N SER A 121 -17.08 0.07 1.17
CA SER A 121 -17.23 1.22 0.30
C SER A 121 -18.63 1.84 0.41
N GLN A 122 -19.70 1.02 0.37
CA GLN A 122 -21.08 1.51 0.54
C GLN A 122 -21.29 2.22 1.87
N VAL A 123 -20.79 1.67 2.98
CA VAL A 123 -20.86 2.31 4.32
C VAL A 123 -20.10 3.63 4.32
N THR A 124 -18.89 3.66 3.76
CA THR A 124 -18.06 4.86 3.69
C THR A 124 -18.76 5.95 2.86
N ILE A 125 -19.24 5.61 1.67
CA ILE A 125 -19.99 6.54 0.79
C ILE A 125 -21.22 7.09 1.52
N PHE A 126 -22.01 6.23 2.17
CA PHE A 126 -23.19 6.66 2.94
C PHE A 126 -22.81 7.66 4.03
N VAL A 127 -21.83 7.32 4.88
CA VAL A 127 -21.39 8.20 5.97
C VAL A 127 -20.93 9.56 5.45
N TYR A 128 -20.11 9.59 4.40
CA TYR A 128 -19.54 10.84 3.89
C TYR A 128 -20.49 11.67 3.03
N ASN A 129 -21.53 11.07 2.42
CA ASN A 129 -22.55 11.80 1.67
C ASN A 129 -23.63 12.42 2.58
N HIS A 130 -23.74 11.99 3.83
CA HIS A 130 -24.70 12.53 4.79
C HIS A 130 -24.02 13.43 5.82
N ILE A 131 -23.93 14.73 5.52
CA ILE A 131 -23.20 15.72 6.35
C ILE A 131 -23.66 15.73 7.82
N THR A 132 -24.96 15.62 8.07
CA THR A 132 -25.53 15.58 9.44
C THR A 132 -25.07 14.34 10.20
N LEU A 133 -25.02 13.20 9.51
CA LEU A 133 -24.54 11.93 10.06
C LEU A 133 -23.05 11.99 10.38
N LEU A 134 -22.24 12.45 9.43
CA LEU A 134 -20.80 12.64 9.62
C LEU A 134 -20.50 13.58 10.78
N SER A 135 -21.23 14.70 10.87
CA SER A 135 -21.10 15.67 11.97
C SER A 135 -21.46 15.06 13.33
N TRP A 136 -22.42 14.15 13.37
CA TRP A 136 -22.77 13.43 14.59
C TRP A 136 -21.70 12.40 14.97
N LEU A 137 -21.13 11.68 14.00
CA LEU A 137 -20.07 10.70 14.23
C LEU A 137 -18.80 11.37 14.75
N ARG A 138 -18.41 12.51 14.18
CA ARG A 138 -17.26 13.32 14.63
C ARG A 138 -17.38 13.83 16.07
N LYS A 139 -18.58 13.85 16.66
CA LYS A 139 -18.80 14.20 18.08
C LYS A 139 -18.61 13.01 19.03
N ARG A 140 -18.39 11.78 18.53
CA ARG A 140 -18.14 10.60 19.36
C ARG A 140 -16.70 10.59 19.84
N SER A 141 -16.49 10.21 21.10
CA SER A 141 -15.16 9.95 21.63
C SER A 141 -14.46 8.87 20.79
N ARG A 142 -13.20 9.11 20.39
CA ARG A 142 -12.37 8.20 19.58
C ARG A 142 -12.83 8.00 18.13
N TRP A 143 -13.69 8.87 17.59
CA TRP A 143 -13.94 8.87 16.14
C TRP A 143 -12.69 9.34 15.39
N MET A 144 -12.25 8.55 14.41
CA MET A 144 -11.30 8.98 13.39
C MET A 144 -11.98 8.84 12.03
N ASP A 145 -11.71 9.77 11.12
CA ASP A 145 -12.28 9.71 9.78
C ASP A 145 -11.86 8.40 9.09
N ILE A 146 -12.81 7.73 8.45
CA ILE A 146 -12.57 6.47 7.75
C ILE A 146 -11.71 6.77 6.53
N VAL A 147 -10.55 6.14 6.46
CA VAL A 147 -9.64 6.24 5.31
C VAL A 147 -10.39 5.75 4.07
N ARG A 148 -10.41 6.56 3.00
CA ARG A 148 -11.04 6.16 1.75
C ARG A 148 -10.15 5.15 1.02
N PRO A 149 -10.72 4.09 0.43
CA PRO A 149 -9.97 3.22 -0.47
C PRO A 149 -9.38 4.07 -1.61
N ALA A 150 -8.05 4.05 -1.77
CA ALA A 150 -7.40 4.66 -2.90
C ALA A 150 -7.14 3.58 -3.96
N MET A 151 -7.41 3.87 -5.23
CA MET A 151 -7.27 2.92 -6.34
C MET A 151 -5.87 2.30 -6.45
N THR A 152 -4.84 2.94 -5.91
CA THR A 152 -3.43 2.57 -6.16
C THR A 152 -2.77 1.78 -5.03
N ARG A 153 -3.45 1.48 -3.91
CA ARG A 153 -2.83 0.71 -2.82
C ARG A 153 -3.82 -0.22 -2.16
N ILE A 154 -3.62 -1.50 -2.34
CA ILE A 154 -4.41 -2.60 -1.77
C ILE A 154 -4.47 -2.50 -0.24
N THR A 155 -3.39 -2.02 0.39
CA THR A 155 -3.34 -1.70 1.83
C THR A 155 -4.46 -0.75 2.27
N THR A 156 -4.93 0.17 1.42
CA THR A 156 -6.00 1.11 1.78
C THR A 156 -7.34 0.42 1.98
N SER A 157 -7.64 -0.66 1.25
CA SER A 157 -8.84 -1.47 1.47
C SER A 157 -8.83 -2.12 2.85
N PHE A 158 -7.69 -2.67 3.28
CA PHE A 158 -7.53 -3.25 4.61
C PHE A 158 -7.58 -2.20 5.73
N ILE A 159 -6.98 -1.02 5.52
CA ILE A 159 -7.08 0.10 6.47
C ILE A 159 -8.53 0.56 6.60
N THR A 160 -9.28 0.63 5.48
CA THR A 160 -10.71 0.97 5.48
C THR A 160 -11.52 -0.05 6.27
N LEU A 161 -11.32 -1.35 5.99
CA LEU A 161 -12.00 -2.44 6.68
C LEU A 161 -11.71 -2.41 8.20
N LYS A 162 -10.44 -2.20 8.58
CA LYS A 162 -10.06 -2.06 9.99
C LYS A 162 -10.70 -0.84 10.64
N SER A 163 -10.71 0.31 9.97
CA SER A 163 -11.35 1.53 10.49
C SER A 163 -12.85 1.33 10.73
N ILE A 164 -13.56 0.68 9.79
CA ILE A 164 -14.98 0.34 9.96
C ILE A 164 -15.18 -0.63 11.13
N TYR A 165 -14.30 -1.62 11.27
CA TYR A 165 -14.35 -2.56 12.38
C TYR A 165 -14.15 -1.86 13.74
N ASP A 166 -13.13 -1.01 13.85
CA ASP A 166 -12.83 -0.25 15.08
C ASP A 166 -13.98 0.72 15.42
N HIS A 167 -14.71 1.22 14.42
CA HIS A 167 -15.88 2.07 14.59
C HIS A 167 -17.22 1.32 14.62
N LYS A 168 -17.22 -0.02 14.58
CA LYS A 168 -18.43 -0.85 14.56
C LYS A 168 -19.47 -0.46 15.60
N PRO A 169 -19.13 -0.21 16.89
CA PRO A 169 -20.13 0.19 17.89
C PRO A 169 -20.81 1.53 17.56
N ASN A 170 -20.04 2.50 17.06
CA ASN A 170 -20.57 3.82 16.67
C ASN A 170 -21.45 3.72 15.42
N LEU A 171 -21.05 2.90 14.45
CA LEU A 171 -21.81 2.66 13.22
C LEU A 171 -23.11 1.89 13.50
N GLN A 172 -23.08 0.87 14.38
CA GLN A 172 -24.29 0.15 14.79
C GLN A 172 -25.24 1.02 15.61
N ALA A 173 -24.73 1.98 16.38
CA ALA A 173 -25.56 2.94 17.10
C ALA A 173 -26.40 3.84 16.16
N LEU A 174 -26.01 3.97 14.88
CA LEU A 174 -26.78 4.72 13.88
C LEU A 174 -28.12 4.06 13.57
N VAL A 175 -28.12 2.72 13.49
CA VAL A 175 -29.29 1.94 13.09
C VAL A 175 -30.14 1.47 14.27
N THR A 176 -29.55 1.39 15.47
CA THR A 176 -30.23 0.88 16.68
C THR A 176 -30.83 1.97 17.57
N LYS A 177 -30.36 3.22 17.51
CA LYS A 177 -30.92 4.29 18.35
C LYS A 177 -32.23 4.83 17.75
N LYS A 178 -33.32 4.73 18.52
CA LYS A 178 -34.68 5.22 18.22
C LYS A 178 -34.81 6.66 17.68
N LYS A 179 -33.77 7.51 17.77
CA LYS A 179 -33.74 8.85 17.16
C LYS A 179 -33.70 8.85 15.62
N TRP A 180 -33.56 7.68 14.99
CA TRP A 180 -33.43 7.51 13.54
C TRP A 180 -34.65 6.88 12.85
N SER A 181 -35.85 7.02 13.41
CA SER A 181 -37.11 6.63 12.76
C SER A 181 -37.53 7.52 11.56
N MET A 182 -36.71 8.49 11.13
CA MET A 182 -37.04 9.40 10.01
C MET A 182 -36.13 9.31 8.78
N ALA A 183 -35.13 8.43 8.74
CA ALA A 183 -34.31 8.23 7.54
C ALA A 183 -34.50 6.82 6.98
N ARG A 184 -35.68 6.59 6.40
CA ARG A 184 -35.92 5.46 5.49
C ARG A 184 -35.05 5.65 4.24
N ALA A 185 -33.91 4.96 4.19
CA ALA A 185 -33.28 4.46 2.96
C ALA A 185 -32.00 3.66 3.30
N LEU A 186 -32.13 2.59 4.10
CA LEU A 186 -31.22 1.46 3.94
C LEU A 186 -31.88 0.54 2.91
N PRO A 187 -31.32 0.31 1.71
CA PRO A 187 -31.75 -0.81 0.91
C PRO A 187 -31.52 -2.05 1.77
N VAL A 188 -32.63 -2.69 2.11
CA VAL A 188 -32.74 -3.81 3.02
C VAL A 188 -31.81 -4.93 2.52
N ILE A 189 -30.65 -5.10 3.16
CA ILE A 189 -29.87 -6.32 3.06
C ILE A 189 -30.51 -7.31 4.02
N VAL A 190 -31.63 -7.91 3.62
CA VAL A 190 -32.17 -9.10 4.27
C VAL A 190 -31.59 -10.31 3.52
N PRO A 191 -30.94 -11.26 4.20
CA PRO A 191 -30.65 -12.55 3.58
C PRO A 191 -32.00 -13.21 3.26
N SER A 192 -32.18 -13.60 2.00
CA SER A 192 -33.29 -14.45 1.59
C SER A 192 -33.40 -15.66 2.52
N PRO A 193 -34.57 -15.96 3.12
CA PRO A 193 -34.75 -17.20 3.84
C PRO A 193 -34.74 -18.33 2.81
N LEU A 194 -33.70 -19.16 2.84
CA LEU A 194 -33.72 -20.46 2.21
C LEU A 194 -34.94 -21.22 2.75
N THR A 195 -35.88 -21.43 1.83
CA THR A 195 -36.88 -22.51 1.76
C THR A 195 -36.82 -23.53 2.90
N GLN A 196 -37.82 -23.48 3.77
CA GLN A 196 -38.42 -24.70 4.30
C GLN A 196 -39.20 -25.38 3.18
N ARG A 197 -38.67 -26.49 2.67
CA ARG A 197 -39.39 -27.73 2.32
C ARG A 197 -38.37 -28.80 1.97
#